data_AF-A0A1S2HGG1-F1
#
_entry.id   AF-A0A1S2HGG1-F1
#
_cell.length_a   1.000
_cell.length_b   1.000
_cell.length_c   1.000
_cell.angle_alpha   90.00
_cell.angle_beta   90.00
_cell.angle_gamma   90.00
#
_symmetry.space_group_name_H-M   'P 1'
#
loop_
_entity.id
_entity.type
_entity.pdbx_description
1 polymer ?
#
loop_
_entity_poly.entity_id
_entity_poly.type
_entity_poly.pdbx_seq_one_letter_code
_entity_poly.pdbx_strand_id
1 'polypeptide(L)'
;MARRRRDRWSLGPALGLPEAAHGGPVFDLPSPDPVLAWVQFPDRILEVEAHVIAYTERAVLVEWGRGQAADCAWVWRDAIRPQ
;
A
#
# COMPACT_ATOMS: atom_id res chain seq x y z
N MET A 1 -15.10 7.28 -17.79
CA MET A 1 -14.49 6.00 -18.21
C MET A 1 -13.10 5.93 -17.61
N ALA A 2 -12.90 5.11 -16.58
CA ALA A 2 -11.61 4.98 -15.89
C ALA A 2 -10.64 4.14 -16.74
N ARG A 3 -9.44 4.67 -16.99
CA ARG A 3 -8.44 4.07 -17.86
C ARG A 3 -7.45 3.25 -17.03
N ARG A 4 -7.61 1.92 -17.03
CA ARG A 4 -6.64 0.96 -16.49
C ARG A 4 -5.34 1.03 -17.31
N ARG A 5 -4.28 1.63 -16.76
CA ARG A 5 -2.94 1.65 -17.38
C ARG A 5 -2.06 0.60 -16.67
N ARG A 6 -1.86 -0.52 -17.38
CA ARG A 6 -0.77 -1.52 -17.27
C ARG A 6 0.05 -1.52 -15.96
N ASP A 7 -0.26 -2.51 -15.11
CA ASP A 7 0.64 -3.36 -14.31
C ASP A 7 1.62 -2.74 -13.32
N ARG A 8 1.37 -1.52 -12.83
CA ARG A 8 2.08 -1.04 -11.64
C ARG A 8 1.26 0.02 -10.91
N TRP A 9 0.95 -0.24 -9.65
CA TRP A 9 0.48 0.78 -8.71
C TRP A 9 1.50 1.93 -8.71
N SER A 10 1.08 3.12 -9.13
CA SER A 10 1.92 4.31 -9.05
C SER A 10 2.00 4.72 -7.58
N LEU A 11 3.16 4.48 -6.97
CA LEU A 11 3.43 4.92 -5.61
C LEU A 11 3.33 6.46 -5.57
N GLY A 12 2.58 6.98 -4.60
CA GLY A 12 2.57 8.41 -4.28
C GLY A 12 3.95 8.90 -3.84
N PRO A 13 4.08 10.12 -3.28
CA PRO A 13 5.34 10.59 -2.68
C PRO A 13 5.80 9.74 -1.48
N ALA A 14 4.97 8.81 -1.01
CA ALA A 14 5.32 7.88 0.05
C ALA A 14 6.48 6.95 -0.36
N LEU A 15 7.44 6.82 0.53
CA LEU A 15 8.58 5.92 0.39
C LEU A 15 8.11 4.51 0.76
N GLY A 16 7.67 3.74 -0.23
CA GLY A 16 7.34 2.33 -0.07
C GLY A 16 8.58 1.44 -0.04
N LEU A 17 8.40 0.19 0.40
CA LEU A 17 9.45 -0.82 0.33
C LEU A 17 9.89 -1.07 -1.12
N PRO A 18 11.21 -1.18 -1.37
CA PRO A 18 11.71 -1.56 -2.69
C PRO A 18 11.25 -2.98 -3.03
N GLU A 19 11.08 -3.27 -4.32
CA GLU A 19 10.57 -4.57 -4.81
C GLU A 19 11.34 -5.78 -4.25
N ALA A 20 12.68 -5.67 -4.14
CA ALA A 20 13.53 -6.70 -3.56
C ALA A 20 13.21 -7.03 -2.08
N ALA A 21 12.54 -6.12 -1.36
CA ALA A 21 12.17 -6.29 0.05
C ALA A 21 10.74 -6.82 0.23
N HIS A 22 9.94 -6.97 -0.84
CA HIS A 22 8.56 -7.46 -0.73
C HIS A 22 8.53 -8.89 -0.16
N GLY A 23 9.50 -9.73 -0.50
CA GLY A 23 9.64 -11.05 0.13
C GLY A 23 8.78 -12.13 -0.51
N GLY A 24 8.66 -12.13 -1.83
CA GLY A 24 8.10 -13.25 -2.58
C GLY A 24 6.98 -12.86 -3.55
N PRO A 25 6.17 -13.84 -4.00
CA PRO A 25 5.08 -13.57 -4.93
C PRO A 25 4.02 -12.67 -4.31
N VAL A 26 3.42 -11.82 -5.16
CA VAL A 26 2.33 -10.91 -4.80
C VAL A 26 0.99 -11.59 -5.04
N PHE A 27 0.12 -11.51 -4.04
CA PHE A 27 -1.25 -11.98 -4.08
C PHE A 27 -2.20 -10.81 -3.90
N ASP A 28 -3.13 -10.63 -4.84
CA ASP A 28 -4.19 -9.62 -4.72
C ASP A 28 -5.23 -10.06 -3.68
N LEU A 29 -5.75 -9.10 -2.91
CA LEU A 29 -6.89 -9.34 -2.04
C LEU A 29 -8.19 -9.25 -2.85
N PRO A 30 -9.12 -10.22 -2.70
CA PRO A 30 -10.40 -10.17 -3.41
C PRO A 30 -11.32 -9.04 -2.91
N SER A 31 -11.13 -8.61 -1.66
CA SER A 31 -11.78 -7.44 -1.07
C SER A 31 -10.73 -6.64 -0.30
N PRO A 32 -10.68 -5.30 -0.44
CA PRO A 32 -9.80 -4.47 0.37
C PRO A 32 -10.08 -4.65 1.87
N ASP A 33 -9.01 -4.75 2.67
CA ASP A 33 -9.09 -4.96 4.13
C ASP A 33 -8.72 -3.66 4.88
N PRO A 34 -9.64 -3.04 5.64
CA PRO A 34 -9.39 -1.75 6.29
C PRO A 34 -8.39 -1.86 7.44
N VAL A 35 -7.39 -0.98 7.44
CA VAL A 35 -6.30 -0.97 8.42
C VAL A 35 -5.87 0.46 8.75
N LEU A 36 -5.20 0.61 9.89
CA LEU A 36 -4.34 1.76 10.15
C LEU A 36 -2.91 1.39 9.76
N ALA A 37 -2.25 2.21 8.95
CA ALA A 37 -0.93 1.93 8.39
C ALA A 37 0.06 3.07 8.69
N TRP A 38 1.25 2.72 9.19
CA TRP A 38 2.36 3.65 9.29
C TRP A 38 3.07 3.79 7.95
N VAL A 39 3.05 5.00 7.38
CA VAL A 39 3.62 5.34 6.08
C VAL A 39 4.69 6.42 6.22
N GLN A 40 5.84 6.18 5.57
CA GLN A 40 6.94 7.15 5.49
C GLN A 40 6.76 8.07 4.27
N PHE A 41 6.84 9.37 4.51
CA PHE A 41 6.98 10.43 3.52
C PHE A 41 8.40 11.04 3.59
N PRO A 42 8.84 11.84 2.61
CA PRO A 42 10.19 12.42 2.64
C PRO A 42 10.50 13.26 3.89
N ASP A 43 9.48 13.85 4.53
CA ASP A 43 9.62 14.79 5.65
C ASP A 43 9.06 14.27 6.99
N ARG A 44 8.27 13.18 6.99
CA ARG A 44 7.55 12.69 8.18
C ARG A 44 7.08 11.25 8.06
N ILE A 45 6.68 10.67 9.18
CA ILE A 45 5.99 9.38 9.28
C ILE A 45 4.60 9.64 9.84
N LEU A 46 3.57 9.08 9.20
CA LEU A 46 2.16 9.25 9.61
C LEU A 46 1.45 7.90 9.69
N GLU A 47 0.54 7.77 10.66
CA GLU A 47 -0.47 6.71 10.65
C GLU A 47 -1.66 7.19 9.82
N VAL A 48 -2.06 6.39 8.82
CA VAL A 48 -3.15 6.72 7.90
C VAL A 48 -4.21 5.62 7.91
N GLU A 49 -5.47 6.02 7.74
CA GLU A 49 -6.55 5.08 7.39
C GLU A 49 -6.35 4.60 5.95
N ALA A 50 -6.21 3.29 5.77
CA ALA A 50 -5.90 2.67 4.50
C ALA A 50 -6.65 1.35 4.31
N HIS A 51 -6.53 0.76 3.12
CA HIS A 51 -6.94 -0.61 2.86
C HIS A 51 -5.76 -1.42 2.34
N VAL A 52 -5.59 -2.64 2.84
CA VAL A 52 -4.72 -3.62 2.21
C VAL A 52 -5.41 -4.13 0.94
N ILE A 53 -4.70 -4.05 -0.18
CA ILE A 53 -5.21 -4.46 -1.51
C ILE A 53 -4.40 -5.61 -2.12
N ALA A 54 -3.16 -5.82 -1.67
CA ALA A 54 -2.35 -6.98 -2.03
C ALA A 54 -1.35 -7.31 -0.91
N TYR A 55 -0.78 -8.50 -0.93
CA TYR A 55 0.21 -8.95 0.05
C TYR A 55 1.25 -9.88 -0.56
N THR A 56 2.36 -9.99 0.13
CA THR A 56 3.40 -11.02 -0.02
C THR A 56 3.58 -11.69 1.33
N GLU A 57 4.50 -12.65 1.47
CA GLU A 57 4.83 -13.23 2.78
C GLU A 57 5.23 -12.17 3.82
N ARG A 58 5.95 -11.11 3.44
CA ARG A 58 6.55 -10.15 4.40
C ARG A 58 5.91 -8.76 4.41
N ALA A 59 5.24 -8.37 3.34
CA ALA A 59 4.76 -7.01 3.14
C ALA A 59 3.30 -6.97 2.66
N VAL A 60 2.68 -5.82 2.82
CA VAL A 60 1.34 -5.51 2.30
C VAL A 60 1.39 -4.25 1.45
N LEU A 61 0.61 -4.23 0.38
CA LEU A 61 0.33 -3.03 -0.40
C LEU A 61 -0.91 -2.38 0.21
N VAL A 62 -0.74 -1.17 0.72
CA VAL A 62 -1.82 -0.36 1.24
C VAL A 62 -2.19 0.75 0.26
N GLU A 63 -3.48 1.06 0.17
CA GLU A 63 -4.05 2.18 -0.57
C GLU A 63 -4.77 3.12 0.42
N TRP A 64 -4.53 4.43 0.33
CA TRP A 64 -5.20 5.43 1.14
C TRP A 64 -5.54 6.69 0.32
N GLY A 65 -6.39 7.55 0.86
CA GLY A 65 -6.93 8.70 0.14
C GLY A 65 -8.27 8.38 -0.55
N ARG A 66 -8.70 9.22 -1.50
CA ARG A 66 -10.02 9.10 -2.14
C ARG A 66 -9.96 9.34 -3.65
N GLY A 67 -10.67 8.49 -4.38
CA GLY A 67 -10.93 8.67 -5.81
C GLY A 67 -9.67 8.57 -6.67
N GLN A 68 -9.51 9.47 -7.64
CA GLN A 68 -8.36 9.46 -8.56
C GLN A 68 -7.03 9.92 -7.92
N ALA A 69 -7.06 10.33 -6.65
CA ALA A 69 -5.89 10.74 -5.88
C ALA A 69 -5.57 9.75 -4.75
N ALA A 70 -5.99 8.50 -4.88
CA ALA A 70 -5.56 7.45 -3.97
C ALA A 70 -4.07 7.16 -4.20
N ASP A 71 -3.31 7.16 -3.11
CA ASP A 71 -1.90 6.80 -3.10
C ASP A 71 -1.75 5.37 -2.59
N CYS A 72 -0.65 4.72 -3.00
CA CYS A 72 -0.34 3.36 -2.56
C CYS A 72 1.14 3.23 -2.17
N ALA A 73 1.41 2.33 -1.21
CA ALA A 73 2.76 1.97 -0.80
C ALA A 73 2.84 0.54 -0.26
N TRP A 74 3.95 -0.12 -0.55
CA TRP A 74 4.32 -1.35 0.13
C TRP A 74 4.90 -1.03 1.51
N VAL A 75 4.35 -1.64 2.54
CA VAL A 75 4.81 -1.51 3.93
C VAL A 75 5.02 -2.89 4.54
N TRP A 76 5.84 -2.99 5.59
CA TRP A 76 5.98 -4.23 6.35
C TRP A 76 4.64 -4.62 6.98
N ARG A 77 4.35 -5.91 7.12
CA ARG A 77 3.12 -6.35 7.82
C ARG A 77 3.01 -5.80 9.24
N ASP A 78 4.14 -5.64 9.93
CA ASP A 78 4.17 -5.10 11.29
C ASP A 78 3.93 -3.58 11.34
N ALA A 79 3.87 -2.90 10.19
CA ALA A 79 3.57 -1.48 10.08
C ALA A 79 2.05 -1.20 9.98
N ILE A 80 1.21 -2.24 10.00
CA ILE A 80 -0.25 -2.09 9.97
C ILE A 80 -0.89 -2.67 11.25
N ARG A 81 -2.06 -2.16 11.60
CA ARG A 81 -2.94 -2.73 12.63
C ARG A 81 -4.40 -2.71 12.18
N PRO A 82 -5.24 -3.64 12.68
CA PRO A 82 -6.68 -3.58 12.44
C PRO A 82 -7.27 -2.23 12.88
N GLN A 83 -8.23 -1.72 12.10
CA GLN A 83 -8.95 -0.48 12.42
C GLN A 83 -9.96 -0.68 13.55
#